data_AF-A0AAD8DXA5-F1
#
_entry.id   AF-A0AAD8DXA5-F1
#
_cell.length_a   1.000
_cell.length_b   1.000
_cell.length_c   1.000
_cell.angle_alpha   90.00
_cell.angle_beta   90.00
_cell.angle_gamma   90.00
#
_symmetry.space_group_name_H-M   'P 1'
#
loop_
_entity.id
_entity.type
_entity.pdbx_description
1 polymer ?
#
loop_
_entity_poly.entity_id
_entity_poly.type
_entity_poly.pdbx_seq_one_letter_code
_entity_poly.pdbx_strand_id
1 'polypeptide(L)'
;MSANGNGGFYAPLKQILSDSESEDDKLENAMHIKATDSCNNLDFNSGLQSSKNYSISDMDEFNTNVNTVESTMDNVSFLQSDISTKMSFPRRCAFIVSILMCIFTVVIFLWGIPCSEVGSCAANEWQDRTTSWELPYNEMELSGAVQVVDGAIPNTKNLIFIYRGNHMRLEPKSSSDNVNGVVLIVGNSGKVGWFTRESRIPTDINCHLLDVNRDKQKDCIVSGTEGLLAALDSVSGTYYWHIHKQGKDLNKVVAIDFPVMVKDMNDDKVNDLLTVATVYPSTNHNSLLMISGATGVIMAEPIPIDDCLSVKLLAEMDTVTYICKNGTTEAVRLISFTVLKKMLKKDLPINHNQPPPTVLKRINVSMKKNIGNTIETFTNGPGKLKVENSGECPNSCRVYLKLMLERNGTTNVSWEYTANNVYAMRPSSFAFANSIRGFVLKL
;
A
#
# COMPACT_ATOMS: atom_id res chain seq x y z
N MET A 1 43.69 12.32 54.36
CA MET A 1 42.67 11.68 55.24
C MET A 1 41.76 10.90 54.30
N SER A 2 42.04 9.62 54.08
CA SER A 2 41.58 8.45 54.85
C SER A 2 40.15 8.04 54.49
N ALA A 3 40.03 6.74 54.20
CA ALA A 3 38.97 5.99 53.54
C ALA A 3 37.67 5.75 54.34
N ASN A 4 36.60 5.41 53.61
CA ASN A 4 35.81 4.14 53.70
C ASN A 4 34.57 4.27 52.78
N GLY A 5 34.12 3.33 51.96
CA GLY A 5 34.36 1.88 51.89
C GLY A 5 33.04 1.12 52.07
N ASN A 6 32.48 0.60 50.97
CA ASN A 6 31.62 -0.60 50.78
C ASN A 6 30.69 -0.37 49.56
N GLY A 7 30.67 -1.17 48.49
CA GLY A 7 31.17 -2.53 48.26
C GLY A 7 30.01 -3.42 47.79
N GLY A 8 29.81 -3.51 46.48
CA GLY A 8 28.88 -4.46 45.84
C GLY A 8 29.53 -5.01 44.57
N PHE A 9 29.83 -6.30 44.58
CA PHE A 9 30.62 -7.02 43.58
C PHE A 9 29.77 -7.37 42.34
N TYR A 10 30.26 -7.04 41.14
CA TYR A 10 29.90 -7.72 39.89
C TYR A 10 31.18 -8.13 39.16
N ALA A 11 31.25 -9.41 38.77
CA ALA A 11 32.34 -9.96 37.98
C ALA A 11 32.16 -9.58 36.49
N PRO A 12 33.23 -9.19 35.77
CA PRO A 12 33.15 -8.90 34.34
C PRO A 12 33.16 -10.19 33.50
N LEU A 13 32.23 -10.28 32.55
CA LEU A 13 32.21 -11.34 31.52
C LEU A 13 33.30 -11.07 30.47
N LYS A 14 33.95 -12.15 30.03
CA LYS A 14 35.07 -12.16 29.07
C LYS A 14 34.63 -11.63 27.69
N GLN A 15 35.31 -10.60 27.21
CA GLN A 15 35.35 -10.25 25.79
C GLN A 15 36.26 -11.24 25.05
N ILE A 16 35.77 -11.81 23.96
CA ILE A 16 36.59 -12.50 22.96
C ILE A 16 36.68 -11.53 21.77
N LEU A 17 37.88 -10.99 21.55
CA LEU A 17 38.30 -10.40 20.29
C LEU A 17 38.70 -11.54 19.35
N SER A 18 38.34 -11.45 18.07
CA SER A 18 39.33 -11.72 17.02
C SER A 18 38.87 -11.22 15.66
N ASP A 19 39.78 -10.46 15.08
CA ASP A 19 39.94 -9.91 13.73
C ASP A 19 39.57 -10.85 12.56
N SER A 20 39.20 -10.25 11.43
CA SER A 20 39.84 -10.57 10.14
C SER A 20 39.57 -9.47 9.11
N GLU A 21 40.65 -8.82 8.70
CA GLU A 21 40.78 -7.97 7.52
C GLU A 21 40.77 -8.80 6.22
N SER A 22 40.33 -8.15 5.14
CA SER A 22 40.76 -8.23 3.72
C SER A 22 41.20 -9.56 3.11
N GLU A 23 40.63 -9.92 1.95
CA GLU A 23 41.36 -9.97 0.66
C GLU A 23 40.38 -9.93 -0.53
N ASP A 24 40.82 -9.24 -1.59
CA ASP A 24 40.18 -9.07 -2.89
C ASP A 24 40.47 -10.22 -3.87
N ASP A 25 39.53 -10.41 -4.79
CA ASP A 25 39.65 -10.77 -6.21
C ASP A 25 40.18 -12.13 -6.73
N LYS A 26 39.42 -12.57 -7.77
CA LYS A 26 39.77 -13.30 -9.00
C LYS A 26 39.59 -14.83 -9.11
N LEU A 27 38.54 -15.14 -9.88
CA LEU A 27 38.58 -15.79 -11.22
C LEU A 27 38.56 -17.32 -11.36
N GLU A 28 37.53 -17.72 -12.12
CA GLU A 28 37.50 -18.71 -13.21
C GLU A 28 37.03 -20.15 -12.96
N ASN A 29 36.01 -20.51 -13.78
CA ASN A 29 35.70 -21.82 -14.36
C ASN A 29 35.29 -22.93 -13.36
N ALA A 30 34.17 -23.64 -13.49
CA ALA A 30 33.56 -24.17 -14.71
C ALA A 30 32.22 -24.88 -14.37
N MET A 31 31.34 -24.94 -15.39
CA MET A 31 30.37 -26.02 -15.71
C MET A 31 29.18 -26.36 -14.78
N HIS A 32 27.99 -26.08 -15.33
CA HIS A 32 26.88 -27.00 -15.62
C HIS A 32 26.69 -28.21 -14.67
N ILE A 33 25.50 -28.50 -14.14
CA ILE A 33 24.35 -29.07 -14.88
C ILE A 33 23.03 -28.92 -14.07
N LYS A 34 21.95 -28.68 -14.82
CA LYS A 34 20.48 -28.84 -14.59
C LYS A 34 20.05 -29.82 -13.49
N ALA A 35 19.14 -29.41 -12.60
CA ALA A 35 17.67 -29.57 -12.68
C ALA A 35 17.17 -31.03 -12.63
N THR A 36 16.42 -31.39 -11.58
CA THR A 36 15.00 -31.81 -11.61
C THR A 36 14.55 -32.35 -10.25
N ASP A 37 13.38 -31.89 -9.83
CA ASP A 37 12.25 -32.60 -9.22
C ASP A 37 12.49 -33.72 -8.20
N SER A 38 11.91 -33.54 -7.01
CA SER A 38 10.71 -34.31 -6.57
C SER A 38 10.68 -34.49 -5.06
N CYS A 39 9.48 -34.30 -4.52
CA CYS A 39 9.11 -34.38 -3.12
C CYS A 39 9.24 -35.79 -2.51
N ASN A 40 9.27 -35.75 -1.17
CA ASN A 40 8.73 -36.70 -0.19
C ASN A 40 9.69 -37.69 0.50
N ASN A 41 9.75 -37.42 1.82
CA ASN A 41 9.77 -38.32 2.97
C ASN A 41 11.07 -39.06 3.33
N LEU A 42 11.63 -38.60 4.46
CA LEU A 42 11.73 -39.35 5.71
C LEU A 42 11.92 -40.87 5.56
N ASP A 43 13.14 -41.32 5.81
CA ASP A 43 13.36 -42.65 6.32
C ASP A 43 14.40 -42.68 7.45
N PHE A 44 14.11 -43.62 8.33
CA PHE A 44 14.64 -43.90 9.65
C PHE A 44 15.92 -44.75 9.61
N ASN A 45 16.58 -44.83 10.77
CA ASN A 45 17.54 -45.85 11.24
C ASN A 45 19.00 -45.72 10.78
N SER A 46 19.92 -45.37 11.68
CA SER A 46 20.46 -46.11 12.84
C SER A 46 21.48 -47.20 12.44
N GLY A 47 22.68 -47.10 13.02
CA GLY A 47 23.68 -48.17 12.95
C GLY A 47 25.12 -47.72 13.09
N LEU A 48 25.65 -47.85 14.31
CA LEU A 48 27.04 -48.21 14.63
C LEU A 48 28.17 -47.27 14.16
N GLN A 49 28.90 -46.72 15.14
CA GLN A 49 30.28 -47.17 15.35
C GLN A 49 30.69 -47.05 16.82
N SER A 50 31.00 -48.21 17.39
CA SER A 50 31.69 -48.37 18.67
C SER A 50 33.19 -48.25 18.44
N SER A 51 33.90 -47.47 19.26
CA SER A 51 35.21 -47.92 19.74
C SER A 51 35.60 -47.26 21.06
N LYS A 52 35.85 -48.14 22.04
CA LYS A 52 36.86 -48.07 23.11
C LYS A 52 36.68 -47.07 24.27
N ASN A 53 36.11 -47.61 25.35
CA ASN A 53 36.79 -47.96 26.60
C ASN A 53 37.61 -46.89 27.38
N TYR A 54 37.03 -46.56 28.54
CA TYR A 54 37.60 -46.31 29.88
C TYR A 54 38.54 -45.11 30.10
N SER A 55 38.04 -44.11 30.83
CA SER A 55 38.67 -43.68 32.08
C SER A 55 37.60 -43.35 33.11
N ILE A 56 37.67 -43.97 34.29
CA ILE A 56 36.90 -43.56 35.46
C ILE A 56 37.90 -42.94 36.44
N SER A 57 37.56 -41.72 36.84
CA SER A 57 37.90 -40.97 38.05
C SER A 57 39.35 -40.94 38.55
N ASP A 58 39.88 -39.71 38.60
CA ASP A 58 40.70 -39.25 39.72
C ASP A 58 40.24 -37.83 40.11
N MET A 59 39.61 -37.73 41.27
CA MET A 59 39.56 -36.55 42.15
C MET A 59 39.58 -37.13 43.56
N ASP A 60 40.75 -37.13 44.19
CA ASP A 60 40.97 -36.34 45.40
C ASP A 60 42.40 -36.53 45.91
N GLU A 61 43.08 -35.40 46.04
CA GLU A 61 44.42 -35.24 46.61
C GLU A 61 44.31 -35.02 48.12
N PHE A 62 45.32 -35.51 48.86
CA PHE A 62 45.63 -35.36 50.30
C PHE A 62 44.92 -36.31 51.28
N ASN A 63 45.60 -37.39 51.68
CA ASN A 63 46.57 -37.30 52.78
C ASN A 63 47.45 -38.55 52.90
N THR A 64 48.65 -38.31 53.41
CA THR A 64 49.77 -39.24 53.61
C THR A 64 49.43 -40.41 54.56
N ASN A 65 49.99 -41.60 54.28
CA ASN A 65 50.72 -42.50 55.23
C ASN A 65 50.70 -43.97 54.78
N VAL A 66 51.73 -44.34 54.02
CA VAL A 66 52.65 -45.48 54.23
C VAL A 66 52.12 -46.73 54.99
N ASN A 67 52.10 -47.85 54.26
CA ASN A 67 52.11 -49.28 54.65
C ASN A 67 50.78 -50.04 54.85
N THR A 68 50.79 -51.31 54.42
CA THR A 68 49.82 -52.43 54.57
C THR A 68 48.72 -52.49 53.49
N VAL A 69 48.80 -53.32 52.44
CA VAL A 69 48.83 -54.80 52.31
C VAL A 69 47.52 -55.48 52.76
N GLU A 70 46.95 -56.22 51.80
CA GLU A 70 46.05 -57.38 51.92
C GLU A 70 44.53 -57.19 52.09
N SER A 71 43.81 -57.79 51.12
CA SER A 71 42.65 -58.69 51.30
C SER A 71 41.37 -58.07 51.89
N THR A 72 40.16 -58.22 51.37
CA THR A 72 39.49 -59.42 50.84
C THR A 72 38.27 -58.97 50.03
N MET A 73 38.03 -59.63 48.90
CA MET A 73 36.72 -59.68 48.26
C MET A 73 35.72 -60.33 49.22
N ASP A 74 34.50 -59.80 49.32
CA ASP A 74 33.35 -60.60 49.76
C ASP A 74 32.13 -60.31 48.87
N ASN A 75 31.76 -61.35 48.13
CA ASN A 75 30.57 -61.49 47.32
C ASN A 75 29.43 -62.01 48.21
N VAL A 76 28.33 -61.28 48.35
CA VAL A 76 26.97 -61.82 48.47
C VAL A 76 25.97 -60.66 48.33
N SER A 77 24.81 -60.75 47.70
CA SER A 77 24.04 -61.90 47.22
C SER A 77 23.12 -61.43 46.08
N PHE A 78 22.93 -62.32 45.12
CA PHE A 78 22.01 -62.20 44.01
C PHE A 78 20.57 -62.18 44.55
N LEU A 79 19.99 -60.99 44.75
CA LEU A 79 18.53 -60.87 44.87
C LEU A 79 17.94 -60.89 43.46
N GLN A 80 17.64 -62.11 43.05
CA GLN A 80 16.55 -62.45 42.15
C GLN A 80 15.33 -61.57 42.51
N SER A 81 15.12 -60.49 41.77
CA SER A 81 13.86 -59.77 41.80
C SER A 81 13.23 -59.96 40.43
N ASP A 82 12.09 -60.64 40.46
CA ASP A 82 11.28 -60.96 39.31
C ASP A 82 11.13 -59.74 38.39
N ILE A 83 11.39 -59.97 37.11
CA ILE A 83 11.09 -59.03 36.03
C ILE A 83 9.57 -58.85 35.99
N SER A 84 9.07 -57.94 36.81
CA SER A 84 7.71 -57.44 36.74
C SER A 84 7.67 -56.39 35.64
N THR A 85 7.21 -56.78 34.45
CA THR A 85 6.87 -55.90 33.33
C THR A 85 5.62 -55.05 33.60
N LYS A 86 5.40 -54.65 34.85
CA LYS A 86 4.35 -53.70 35.25
C LYS A 86 5.00 -52.52 35.96
N MET A 87 5.06 -51.39 35.25
CA MET A 87 5.34 -50.06 35.81
C MET A 87 4.57 -49.88 37.12
N SER A 88 5.25 -49.42 38.18
CA SER A 88 4.63 -49.13 39.47
C SER A 88 3.54 -48.05 39.32
N PHE A 89 2.47 -48.16 40.09
CA PHE A 89 1.34 -47.22 40.09
C PHE A 89 1.77 -45.73 40.11
N PRO A 90 2.73 -45.28 40.96
CA PRO A 90 3.17 -43.88 40.93
C PRO A 90 3.87 -43.48 39.63
N ARG A 91 4.61 -44.40 38.98
CA ARG A 91 5.25 -44.13 37.68
C ARG A 91 4.22 -44.03 36.56
N ARG A 92 3.12 -44.79 36.63
CA ARG A 92 2.00 -44.68 35.67
C ARG A 92 1.26 -43.35 35.84
N CYS A 93 1.00 -42.94 37.08
CA CYS A 93 0.37 -41.65 37.35
C CYS A 93 1.25 -40.49 36.87
N ALA A 94 2.56 -40.52 37.15
CA ALA A 94 3.48 -39.49 36.69
C ALA A 94 3.54 -39.41 35.15
N PHE A 95 3.54 -40.55 34.46
CA PHE A 95 3.50 -40.60 32.99
C PHE A 95 2.21 -40.01 32.42
N ILE A 96 1.04 -40.35 32.99
CA ILE A 96 -0.25 -39.82 32.56
C ILE A 96 -0.33 -38.31 32.82
N VAL A 97 0.14 -37.83 33.98
CA VAL A 97 0.16 -36.40 34.33
C VAL A 97 1.09 -35.63 33.38
N SER A 98 2.24 -36.19 33.02
CA SER A 98 3.15 -35.57 32.04
C SER A 98 2.50 -35.41 30.67
N ILE A 99 1.75 -36.42 30.20
CA ILE A 99 1.00 -36.34 28.93
C ILE A 99 -0.09 -35.28 29.01
N LEU A 100 -0.87 -35.24 30.11
CA LEU A 100 -1.93 -34.25 30.29
C LEU A 100 -1.39 -32.82 30.35
N MET A 101 -0.25 -32.59 31.02
CA MET A 101 0.40 -31.28 31.05
C MET A 101 0.89 -30.87 29.66
N CYS A 102 1.43 -31.80 28.87
CA CYS A 102 1.85 -31.53 27.50
C CYS A 102 0.65 -31.13 26.62
N ILE A 103 -0.45 -31.89 26.66
CA ILE A 103 -1.69 -31.57 25.92
C ILE A 103 -2.25 -30.22 26.38
N PHE A 104 -2.26 -29.97 27.69
CA PHE A 104 -2.74 -28.71 28.24
C PHE A 104 -1.92 -27.52 27.77
N THR A 105 -0.59 -27.64 27.71
CA THR A 105 0.27 -26.59 27.14
C THR A 105 -0.04 -26.34 25.67
N VAL A 106 -0.23 -27.39 24.86
CA VAL A 106 -0.58 -27.27 23.44
C VAL A 106 -1.93 -26.59 23.25
N VAL A 107 -2.94 -26.94 24.06
CA VAL A 107 -4.27 -26.29 24.02
C VAL A 107 -4.18 -24.82 24.44
N ILE A 108 -3.37 -24.47 25.44
CA ILE A 108 -3.14 -23.07 25.80
C ILE A 108 -2.48 -22.31 24.65
N PHE A 109 -1.46 -22.86 23.98
CA PHE A 109 -0.83 -22.17 22.86
C PHE A 109 -1.71 -22.08 21.61
N LEU A 110 -2.61 -23.05 21.39
CA LEU A 110 -3.54 -23.02 20.26
C LEU A 110 -4.75 -22.12 20.52
N TRP A 111 -5.33 -22.15 21.72
CA TRP A 111 -6.64 -21.55 22.02
C TRP A 111 -6.61 -20.52 23.17
N GLY A 112 -5.63 -20.58 24.06
CA GLY A 112 -5.48 -19.65 25.20
C GLY A 112 -4.62 -18.43 24.89
N ILE A 113 -3.65 -18.57 24.00
CA ILE A 113 -2.83 -17.49 23.46
C ILE A 113 -3.27 -17.31 22.01
N PRO A 114 -3.91 -16.18 21.66
CA PRO A 114 -4.28 -15.92 20.27
C PRO A 114 -2.99 -15.70 19.47
N CYS A 115 -2.47 -16.76 18.84
CA CYS A 115 -1.58 -16.62 17.71
C CYS A 115 -2.43 -16.21 16.50
N SER A 116 -2.62 -14.91 16.31
CA SER A 116 -2.98 -14.41 15.00
C SER A 116 -1.79 -14.68 14.08
N GLU A 117 -1.98 -15.55 13.10
CA GLU A 117 -1.09 -15.59 11.95
C GLU A 117 -0.95 -14.15 11.43
N VAL A 118 0.31 -13.75 11.21
CA VAL A 118 0.79 -12.41 10.83
C VAL A 118 0.58 -11.28 11.86
N GLY A 119 1.68 -10.91 12.54
CA GLY A 119 1.83 -9.59 13.17
C GLY A 119 1.66 -9.59 14.70
N SER A 120 2.79 -9.64 15.40
CA SER A 120 2.87 -9.30 16.82
C SER A 120 2.41 -7.85 17.03
N CYS A 121 1.23 -7.64 17.60
CA CYS A 121 0.77 -6.33 18.03
C CYS A 121 1.61 -5.85 19.23
N ALA A 122 2.48 -4.87 19.00
CA ALA A 122 2.97 -3.99 20.07
C ALA A 122 1.80 -3.14 20.56
N ALA A 123 1.07 -3.64 21.56
CA ALA A 123 -0.15 -3.00 22.08
C ALA A 123 0.07 -1.63 22.75
N ASN A 124 1.32 -1.17 22.89
CA ASN A 124 1.65 0.07 23.59
C ASN A 124 2.31 1.15 22.70
N GLU A 125 2.55 0.89 21.41
CA GLU A 125 3.26 1.84 20.51
C GLU A 125 2.30 2.66 19.61
N TRP A 126 1.03 2.25 19.50
CA TRP A 126 0.04 2.95 18.65
C TRP A 126 -0.60 4.18 19.29
N GLN A 127 -0.29 4.45 20.56
CA GLN A 127 -0.63 5.70 21.25
C GLN A 127 0.58 6.65 21.31
N ASP A 128 1.66 6.35 20.58
CA ASP A 128 2.77 7.28 20.52
C ASP A 128 2.31 8.59 19.88
N ARG A 129 2.53 9.64 20.67
CA ARG A 129 2.48 11.04 20.29
C ARG A 129 3.01 11.17 18.87
N THR A 130 2.10 11.45 17.92
CA THR A 130 2.35 11.85 16.54
C THR A 130 3.84 11.98 16.25
N THR A 131 4.49 10.89 15.85
CA THR A 131 5.91 10.91 15.48
C THR A 131 6.06 11.98 14.41
N SER A 132 7.10 12.82 14.54
CA SER A 132 7.36 13.90 13.58
C SER A 132 7.19 13.39 12.15
N TRP A 133 6.36 14.07 11.36
CA TRP A 133 6.10 13.76 9.94
C TRP A 133 7.26 14.18 9.02
N GLU A 134 8.46 14.39 9.57
CA GLU A 134 9.65 14.69 8.80
C GLU A 134 10.31 13.38 8.36
N LEU A 135 9.69 12.72 7.38
CA LEU A 135 10.24 11.54 6.73
C LEU A 135 10.76 11.93 5.34
N PRO A 136 12.09 12.02 5.15
CA PRO A 136 12.65 12.35 3.84
C PRO A 136 12.53 11.14 2.91
N TYR A 137 11.64 11.26 1.91
CA TYR A 137 11.58 10.33 0.79
C TYR A 137 12.51 10.81 -0.31
N ASN A 138 13.70 10.22 -0.42
CA ASN A 138 14.65 10.55 -1.48
C ASN A 138 14.22 9.90 -2.80
N GLU A 139 14.51 10.56 -3.93
CA GLU A 139 14.25 10.01 -5.28
C GLU A 139 12.79 9.61 -5.55
N MET A 140 11.83 10.24 -4.87
CA MET A 140 10.39 10.08 -5.09
C MET A 140 9.73 11.44 -5.32
N GLU A 141 9.20 11.65 -6.51
CA GLU A 141 8.36 12.80 -6.86
C GLU A 141 6.88 12.43 -6.63
N LEU A 142 6.21 13.18 -5.75
CA LEU A 142 4.76 13.05 -5.55
C LEU A 142 4.01 13.93 -6.55
N SER A 143 3.02 13.35 -7.24
CA SER A 143 2.23 14.00 -8.28
C SER A 143 0.72 13.84 -8.06
N GLY A 144 -0.06 14.59 -8.83
CA GLY A 144 -1.53 14.54 -8.77
C GLY A 144 -2.14 15.18 -7.51
N ALA A 145 -3.44 14.92 -7.33
CA ALA A 145 -4.22 15.37 -6.18
C ALA A 145 -4.12 14.37 -5.02
N VAL A 146 -3.97 14.89 -3.79
CA VAL A 146 -3.88 14.06 -2.59
C VAL A 146 -5.23 13.48 -2.22
N GLN A 147 -5.30 12.16 -2.13
CA GLN A 147 -6.53 11.44 -1.77
C GLN A 147 -6.50 11.06 -0.29
N VAL A 148 -7.53 11.47 0.45
CA VAL A 148 -7.68 11.10 1.87
C VAL A 148 -8.68 9.95 1.95
N VAL A 149 -8.23 8.78 2.40
CA VAL A 149 -9.04 7.56 2.47
C VAL A 149 -9.14 7.04 3.90
N ASP A 150 -10.16 6.22 4.17
CA ASP A 150 -10.28 5.49 5.44
C ASP A 150 -9.21 4.40 5.54
N GLY A 151 -8.59 4.26 6.71
CA GLY A 151 -7.64 3.20 6.99
C GLY A 151 -8.33 1.89 7.39
N ALA A 152 -7.58 0.80 7.38
CA ALA A 152 -8.06 -0.53 7.81
C ALA A 152 -8.56 -0.53 9.27
N ILE A 153 -8.00 0.35 10.11
CA ILE A 153 -8.41 0.51 11.50
C ILE A 153 -9.51 1.58 11.57
N PRO A 154 -10.65 1.30 12.25
CA PRO A 154 -11.71 2.28 12.41
C PRO A 154 -11.19 3.64 12.91
N ASN A 155 -11.70 4.72 12.31
CA ASN A 155 -11.35 6.11 12.63
C ASN A 155 -9.90 6.54 12.32
N THR A 156 -9.15 5.73 11.58
CA THR A 156 -7.86 6.13 11.01
C THR A 156 -8.05 6.61 9.57
N LYS A 157 -7.19 7.52 9.12
CA LYS A 157 -7.15 7.96 7.72
C LYS A 157 -5.78 7.64 7.15
N ASN A 158 -5.70 7.52 5.84
CA ASN A 158 -4.45 7.38 5.11
C ASN A 158 -4.45 8.37 3.95
N LEU A 159 -3.26 8.65 3.44
CA LEU A 159 -3.05 9.54 2.31
C LEU A 159 -2.56 8.72 1.13
N ILE A 160 -3.22 8.83 -0.01
CA ILE A 160 -2.79 8.19 -1.25
C ILE A 160 -2.29 9.28 -2.22
N PHE A 161 -1.14 8.99 -2.83
CA PHE A 161 -0.47 9.85 -3.80
C PHE A 161 -0.10 9.06 -5.05
N ILE A 162 -0.04 9.74 -6.19
CA ILE A 162 0.71 9.24 -7.34
C ILE A 162 2.18 9.55 -7.08
N TYR A 163 3.07 8.59 -7.36
CA TYR A 163 4.50 8.81 -7.26
C TYR A 163 5.23 8.44 -8.56
N ARG A 164 6.36 9.11 -8.79
CA ARG A 164 7.35 8.80 -9.82
C ARG A 164 8.71 8.76 -9.16
N GLY A 165 9.49 7.71 -9.38
CA GLY A 165 10.82 7.65 -8.76
C GLY A 165 11.42 6.26 -8.67
N ASN A 166 12.70 6.23 -8.35
CA ASN A 166 13.48 5.00 -8.33
C ASN A 166 13.55 4.33 -6.95
N HIS A 167 13.12 5.05 -5.90
CA HIS A 167 13.29 4.65 -4.50
C HIS A 167 12.61 3.33 -4.15
N MET A 168 11.53 2.97 -4.85
CA MET A 168 10.75 1.77 -4.55
C MET A 168 11.19 0.54 -5.36
N ARG A 169 12.43 0.46 -5.86
CA ARG A 169 12.96 -0.75 -6.53
C ARG A 169 13.19 -1.90 -5.53
N LEU A 170 12.65 -3.09 -5.84
CA LEU A 170 12.90 -4.32 -5.06
C LEU A 170 14.02 -5.19 -5.67
N GLU A 171 14.41 -4.95 -6.93
CA GLU A 171 15.44 -5.74 -7.62
C GLU A 171 16.39 -4.85 -8.45
N PRO A 172 17.70 -5.16 -8.45
CA PRO A 172 18.65 -4.57 -9.38
C PRO A 172 18.53 -5.27 -10.74
N LYS A 173 17.44 -5.01 -11.47
CA LYS A 173 17.35 -5.34 -12.90
C LYS A 173 17.71 -4.15 -13.77
N SER A 174 18.36 -4.46 -14.88
CA SER A 174 19.17 -3.62 -15.76
C SER A 174 18.43 -2.58 -16.63
N SER A 175 17.15 -2.25 -16.37
CA SER A 175 16.48 -1.18 -17.13
C SER A 175 16.49 0.12 -16.34
N SER A 176 16.92 1.20 -16.95
CA SER A 176 16.97 2.55 -16.38
C SER A 176 15.58 3.20 -16.24
N ASP A 177 14.52 2.41 -16.17
CA ASP A 177 13.16 2.93 -16.22
C ASP A 177 12.74 3.43 -14.85
N ASN A 178 12.30 4.69 -14.80
CA ASN A 178 11.69 5.27 -13.63
C ASN A 178 10.45 4.43 -13.26
N VAL A 179 10.36 3.98 -12.01
CA VAL A 179 9.16 3.30 -11.52
C VAL A 179 8.14 4.36 -11.15
N ASN A 180 6.92 4.22 -11.64
CA ASN A 180 5.80 5.09 -11.27
C ASN A 180 4.66 4.26 -10.74
N GLY A 181 3.77 4.86 -9.96
CA GLY A 181 2.63 4.14 -9.41
C GLY A 181 1.85 4.96 -8.40
N VAL A 182 1.17 4.26 -7.52
CA VAL A 182 0.38 4.84 -6.43
C VAL A 182 0.97 4.38 -5.10
N VAL A 183 1.10 5.30 -4.15
CA VAL A 183 1.64 5.03 -2.81
C VAL A 183 0.64 5.47 -1.76
N LEU A 184 0.47 4.62 -0.73
CA LEU A 184 -0.27 4.95 0.47
C LEU A 184 0.70 5.29 1.60
N ILE A 185 0.47 6.43 2.23
CA ILE A 185 1.13 6.87 3.45
C ILE A 185 0.13 6.75 4.60
N VAL A 186 0.51 6.01 5.64
CA VAL A 186 -0.30 5.81 6.81
C VAL A 186 -0.37 7.11 7.61
N GLY A 187 -1.57 7.62 7.82
CA GLY A 187 -1.74 8.96 8.34
C GLY A 187 -1.33 9.14 9.81
N ASN A 188 -1.28 8.09 10.62
CA ASN A 188 -0.84 8.24 12.02
C ASN A 188 0.69 8.28 12.19
N SER A 189 1.43 7.64 11.28
CA SER A 189 2.87 7.40 11.42
C SER A 189 3.71 8.03 10.31
N GLY A 190 3.08 8.47 9.21
CA GLY A 190 3.76 8.98 8.02
C GLY A 190 4.52 7.92 7.22
N LYS A 191 4.50 6.64 7.64
CA LYS A 191 5.18 5.53 6.97
C LYS A 191 4.41 5.06 5.73
N VAL A 192 5.11 4.46 4.78
CA VAL A 192 4.49 3.81 3.61
C VAL A 192 3.71 2.58 4.08
N GLY A 193 2.43 2.53 3.76
CA GLY A 193 1.58 1.36 4.01
C GLY A 193 1.68 0.34 2.88
N TRP A 194 1.54 0.80 1.64
CA TRP A 194 1.74 0.01 0.43
C TRP A 194 2.08 0.92 -0.75
N PHE A 195 2.57 0.32 -1.84
CA PHE A 195 2.75 1.01 -3.12
C PHE A 195 2.52 0.04 -4.27
N THR A 196 2.03 0.56 -5.39
CA THR A 196 1.91 -0.17 -6.66
C THR A 196 3.02 0.25 -7.61
N ARG A 197 3.25 -0.56 -8.65
CA ARG A 197 4.16 -0.23 -9.75
C ARG A 197 3.43 -0.39 -11.06
N GLU A 198 3.41 0.69 -11.81
CA GLU A 198 2.84 0.76 -13.14
C GLU A 198 3.94 0.94 -14.18
N SER A 199 3.78 0.30 -15.33
CA SER A 199 4.62 0.59 -16.51
C SER A 199 4.20 1.90 -17.17
N ARG A 200 2.89 2.21 -17.12
CA ARG A 200 2.31 3.46 -17.65
C ARG A 200 2.22 4.49 -16.55
N ILE A 201 2.52 5.75 -16.88
CA ILE A 201 2.59 6.83 -15.91
C ILE A 201 1.17 7.23 -15.46
N PRO A 202 0.80 7.06 -14.18
CA PRO A 202 -0.44 7.61 -13.66
C PRO A 202 -0.39 9.14 -13.68
N THR A 203 -1.49 9.79 -14.05
CA THR A 203 -1.61 11.25 -14.08
C THR A 203 -2.65 11.74 -13.08
N ASP A 204 -3.73 10.99 -12.92
CA ASP A 204 -4.90 11.38 -12.13
C ASP A 204 -5.42 10.19 -11.31
N ILE A 205 -5.96 10.50 -10.14
CA ILE A 205 -6.52 9.51 -9.20
C ILE A 205 -7.70 10.12 -8.45
N ASN A 206 -8.74 9.32 -8.20
CA ASN A 206 -9.86 9.67 -7.34
C ASN A 206 -10.33 8.45 -6.54
N CYS A 207 -10.25 8.54 -5.22
CA CYS A 207 -10.62 7.46 -4.29
C CYS A 207 -12.00 7.62 -3.65
N HIS A 208 -12.84 8.50 -4.18
CA HIS A 208 -14.19 8.78 -3.67
C HIS A 208 -15.27 8.55 -4.73
N LEU A 209 -14.88 8.11 -5.93
CA LEU A 209 -15.80 7.96 -7.05
C LEU A 209 -16.65 6.70 -6.87
N LEU A 210 -16.05 5.52 -6.93
CA LEU A 210 -16.77 4.26 -7.07
C LEU A 210 -16.51 3.32 -5.89
N ASP A 211 -17.50 2.49 -5.56
CA ASP A 211 -17.34 1.31 -4.70
C ASP A 211 -17.54 0.11 -5.63
N VAL A 212 -16.42 -0.53 -5.99
CA VAL A 212 -16.33 -1.54 -7.06
C VAL A 212 -16.81 -2.90 -6.55
N ASN A 213 -16.47 -3.25 -5.31
CA ASN A 213 -16.76 -4.56 -4.72
C ASN A 213 -18.00 -4.56 -3.80
N ARG A 214 -18.60 -3.39 -3.53
CA ARG A 214 -19.77 -3.15 -2.67
C ARG A 214 -19.54 -3.43 -1.20
N ASP A 215 -18.31 -3.25 -0.71
CA ASP A 215 -17.98 -3.35 0.71
C ASP A 215 -18.33 -2.08 1.51
N LYS A 216 -18.91 -1.06 0.85
CA LYS A 216 -19.25 0.28 1.38
C LYS A 216 -18.04 1.19 1.58
N GLN A 217 -16.85 0.77 1.18
CA GLN A 217 -15.67 1.60 1.06
C GLN A 217 -15.53 2.07 -0.39
N LYS A 218 -14.98 3.27 -0.57
CA LYS A 218 -14.71 3.79 -1.92
C LYS A 218 -13.32 3.35 -2.36
N ASP A 219 -13.24 2.97 -3.62
CA ASP A 219 -12.04 2.51 -4.29
C ASP A 219 -11.42 3.64 -5.12
N CYS A 220 -10.14 3.47 -5.42
CA CYS A 220 -9.37 4.42 -6.22
C CYS A 220 -9.46 4.08 -7.70
N ILE A 221 -10.00 5.02 -8.47
CA ILE A 221 -9.88 5.01 -9.93
C ILE A 221 -8.63 5.79 -10.31
N VAL A 222 -7.77 5.17 -11.09
CA VAL A 222 -6.49 5.72 -11.56
C VAL A 222 -6.51 5.81 -13.07
N SER A 223 -6.15 6.96 -13.63
CA SER A 223 -5.92 7.13 -15.07
C SER A 223 -4.52 7.66 -15.37
N GLY A 224 -4.05 7.43 -16.58
CA GLY A 224 -2.72 7.87 -16.98
C GLY A 224 -2.42 7.74 -18.46
N THR A 225 -1.13 7.74 -18.78
CA THR A 225 -0.63 7.69 -20.15
C THR A 225 -0.95 6.35 -20.82
N GLU A 226 -0.94 6.33 -22.16
CA GLU A 226 -1.12 5.11 -22.96
C GLU A 226 -2.41 4.35 -22.64
N GLY A 227 -3.49 5.09 -22.35
CA GLY A 227 -4.78 4.49 -22.02
C GLY A 227 -4.82 3.75 -20.69
N LEU A 228 -3.91 4.03 -19.74
CA LEU A 228 -4.02 3.52 -18.38
C LEU A 228 -5.35 3.98 -17.77
N LEU A 229 -6.18 3.01 -17.39
CA LEU A 229 -7.32 3.20 -16.53
C LEU A 229 -7.51 1.94 -15.70
N ALA A 230 -7.55 2.07 -14.38
CA ALA A 230 -7.62 0.95 -13.46
C ALA A 230 -8.41 1.32 -12.20
N ALA A 231 -8.93 0.29 -11.54
CA ALA A 231 -9.50 0.41 -10.20
C ALA A 231 -8.66 -0.39 -9.20
N LEU A 232 -8.33 0.22 -8.07
CA LEU A 232 -7.59 -0.40 -6.98
C LEU A 232 -8.26 -0.16 -5.64
N ASP A 233 -8.13 -1.13 -4.74
CA ASP A 233 -8.56 -1.03 -3.36
C ASP A 233 -7.74 0.03 -2.61
N SER A 234 -8.43 0.99 -2.01
CA SER A 234 -7.80 2.08 -1.26
C SER A 234 -7.09 1.63 0.01
N VAL A 235 -7.42 0.45 0.56
CA VAL A 235 -6.83 -0.07 1.80
C VAL A 235 -5.61 -0.95 1.53
N SER A 236 -5.72 -1.90 0.60
CA SER A 236 -4.65 -2.88 0.32
C SER A 236 -3.73 -2.49 -0.84
N GLY A 237 -4.17 -1.61 -1.74
CA GLY A 237 -3.45 -1.29 -2.97
C GLY A 237 -3.56 -2.36 -4.06
N THR A 238 -4.42 -3.36 -3.90
CA THR A 238 -4.62 -4.41 -4.92
C THR A 238 -5.54 -3.93 -6.03
N TYR A 239 -5.18 -4.21 -7.28
CA TYR A 239 -6.03 -3.92 -8.43
C TYR A 239 -7.22 -4.88 -8.51
N TYR A 240 -8.42 -4.32 -8.70
CA TYR A 240 -9.59 -5.08 -9.10
C TYR A 240 -9.55 -5.38 -10.60
N TRP A 241 -9.26 -4.36 -11.40
CA TRP A 241 -9.22 -4.48 -12.85
C TRP A 241 -8.37 -3.38 -13.49
N HIS A 242 -7.87 -3.70 -14.67
CA HIS A 242 -7.39 -2.74 -15.66
C HIS A 242 -8.40 -2.70 -16.82
N ILE A 243 -8.55 -1.54 -17.46
CA ILE A 243 -9.47 -1.40 -18.59
C ILE A 243 -9.10 -2.40 -19.69
N HIS A 244 -10.09 -3.13 -20.16
CA HIS A 244 -9.88 -4.14 -21.19
C HIS A 244 -11.14 -4.37 -22.02
N LYS A 245 -10.99 -5.08 -23.14
CA LYS A 245 -12.12 -5.53 -23.95
C LYS A 245 -12.06 -7.04 -24.12
N GLN A 246 -13.08 -7.74 -23.63
CA GLN A 246 -13.17 -9.21 -23.68
C GLN A 246 -11.89 -9.91 -23.16
N GLY A 247 -11.35 -9.42 -22.04
CA GLY A 247 -10.12 -9.93 -21.42
C GLY A 247 -8.82 -9.62 -22.17
N LYS A 248 -8.83 -8.76 -23.20
CA LYS A 248 -7.62 -8.33 -23.93
C LYS A 248 -7.32 -6.86 -23.71
N ASP A 249 -6.03 -6.56 -23.55
CA ASP A 249 -5.51 -5.19 -23.45
C ASP A 249 -5.74 -4.40 -24.75
N LEU A 250 -5.95 -3.09 -24.58
CA LEU A 250 -6.36 -2.19 -25.65
C LEU A 250 -5.17 -1.49 -26.30
N ASN A 251 -4.52 -2.17 -27.26
CA ASN A 251 -3.44 -1.55 -28.04
C ASN A 251 -3.90 -0.41 -28.97
N LYS A 252 -5.22 -0.17 -29.07
CA LYS A 252 -5.79 0.89 -29.92
C LYS A 252 -6.10 2.18 -29.16
N VAL A 253 -6.13 2.17 -27.83
CA VAL A 253 -6.42 3.36 -27.03
C VAL A 253 -5.12 4.09 -26.73
N VAL A 254 -4.95 5.28 -27.29
CA VAL A 254 -3.71 6.06 -27.19
C VAL A 254 -3.72 6.94 -25.93
N ALA A 255 -4.85 7.58 -25.67
CA ALA A 255 -5.04 8.48 -24.53
C ALA A 255 -6.48 8.34 -24.03
N ILE A 256 -6.66 8.48 -22.71
CA ILE A 256 -7.97 8.38 -22.04
C ILE A 256 -8.08 9.49 -20.99
N ASP A 257 -9.23 10.15 -20.96
CA ASP A 257 -9.53 11.14 -19.93
C ASP A 257 -9.95 10.45 -18.62
N PHE A 258 -9.86 11.18 -17.50
CA PHE A 258 -10.42 10.70 -16.24
C PHE A 258 -11.95 10.52 -16.38
N PRO A 259 -12.51 9.35 -16.03
CA PRO A 259 -13.91 9.06 -16.31
C PRO A 259 -14.88 9.86 -15.43
N VAL A 260 -16.09 10.06 -15.97
CA VAL A 260 -17.25 10.51 -15.19
C VAL A 260 -18.11 9.30 -14.82
N MET A 261 -18.70 9.33 -13.63
CA MET A 261 -19.64 8.30 -13.19
C MET A 261 -20.97 8.45 -13.92
N VAL A 262 -21.53 7.33 -14.35
CA VAL A 262 -22.87 7.21 -14.92
C VAL A 262 -23.69 6.20 -14.11
N LYS A 263 -25.03 6.28 -14.22
CA LYS A 263 -25.90 5.26 -13.61
C LYS A 263 -25.54 3.89 -14.18
N ASP A 264 -25.71 2.85 -13.37
CA ASP A 264 -25.56 1.46 -13.80
C ASP A 264 -26.30 1.16 -15.12
N MET A 265 -25.56 0.70 -16.12
CA MET A 265 -26.03 0.45 -17.48
C MET A 265 -26.10 -1.04 -17.82
N ASN A 266 -25.40 -1.90 -17.09
CA ASN A 266 -25.39 -3.35 -17.26
C ASN A 266 -26.21 -4.09 -16.18
N ASP A 267 -26.85 -3.35 -15.27
CA ASP A 267 -27.67 -3.83 -14.16
C ASP A 267 -26.90 -4.74 -13.19
N ASP A 268 -25.57 -4.59 -13.11
CA ASP A 268 -24.76 -5.39 -12.19
C ASP A 268 -24.90 -4.92 -10.73
N LYS A 269 -25.40 -3.70 -10.49
CA LYS A 269 -25.55 -2.89 -9.25
C LYS A 269 -24.34 -2.03 -8.83
N VAL A 270 -23.33 -1.87 -9.68
CA VAL A 270 -22.27 -0.87 -9.56
C VAL A 270 -22.50 0.21 -10.62
N ASN A 271 -22.27 1.47 -10.28
CA ASN A 271 -22.36 2.55 -11.26
C ASN A 271 -21.24 2.44 -12.29
N ASP A 272 -21.55 2.73 -13.55
CA ASP A 272 -20.59 2.60 -14.65
C ASP A 272 -19.80 3.89 -14.89
N LEU A 273 -18.83 3.81 -15.79
CA LEU A 273 -17.91 4.88 -16.13
C LEU A 273 -18.07 5.27 -17.60
N LEU A 274 -18.07 6.57 -17.86
CA LEU A 274 -18.02 7.14 -19.21
C LEU A 274 -16.78 8.01 -19.34
N THR A 275 -16.02 7.82 -20.40
CA THR A 275 -14.81 8.60 -20.67
C THR A 275 -14.66 8.92 -22.15
N VAL A 276 -13.74 9.84 -22.45
CA VAL A 276 -13.30 10.16 -23.81
C VAL A 276 -11.93 9.53 -24.02
N ALA A 277 -11.72 8.96 -25.20
CA ALA A 277 -10.41 8.50 -25.61
C ALA A 277 -10.06 8.94 -27.02
N THR A 278 -8.75 8.89 -27.28
CA THR A 278 -8.18 8.86 -28.63
C THR A 278 -7.98 7.40 -29.03
N VAL A 279 -8.66 6.97 -30.09
CA VAL A 279 -8.60 5.59 -30.58
C VAL A 279 -7.94 5.55 -31.95
N TYR A 280 -6.83 4.81 -32.06
CA TYR A 280 -6.11 4.60 -33.32
C TYR A 280 -7.03 3.96 -34.39
N PRO A 281 -7.00 4.42 -35.65
CA PRO A 281 -6.04 5.32 -36.28
C PRO A 281 -6.36 6.82 -36.20
N SER A 282 -7.42 7.21 -35.50
CA SER A 282 -7.79 8.61 -35.37
C SER A 282 -6.79 9.36 -34.48
N THR A 283 -6.46 10.59 -34.85
CA THR A 283 -5.75 11.55 -33.99
C THR A 283 -6.70 12.40 -33.17
N ASN A 284 -8.02 12.31 -33.41
CA ASN A 284 -9.02 13.09 -32.71
C ASN A 284 -9.31 12.48 -31.32
N HIS A 285 -9.41 13.33 -30.32
CA HIS A 285 -9.77 12.94 -28.95
C HIS A 285 -11.29 13.08 -28.74
N ASN A 286 -12.05 12.28 -29.49
CA ASN A 286 -13.50 12.47 -29.64
C ASN A 286 -14.31 11.18 -29.53
N SER A 287 -13.70 10.08 -29.09
CA SER A 287 -14.39 8.78 -28.99
C SER A 287 -14.90 8.57 -27.58
N LEU A 288 -16.19 8.33 -27.42
CA LEU A 288 -16.80 7.97 -26.14
C LEU A 288 -16.58 6.48 -25.86
N LEU A 289 -16.12 6.17 -24.66
CA LEU A 289 -15.97 4.81 -24.15
C LEU A 289 -16.83 4.63 -22.91
N MET A 290 -17.61 3.56 -22.91
CA MET A 290 -18.40 3.15 -21.76
C MET A 290 -17.82 1.89 -21.15
N ILE A 291 -17.57 1.95 -19.84
CA ILE A 291 -16.76 0.97 -19.12
C ILE A 291 -17.56 0.53 -17.90
N SER A 292 -17.66 -0.78 -17.71
CA SER A 292 -18.31 -1.34 -16.52
C SER A 292 -17.53 -0.95 -15.27
N GLY A 293 -18.20 -0.36 -14.30
CA GLY A 293 -17.55 0.07 -13.05
C GLY A 293 -17.05 -1.12 -12.21
N ALA A 294 -17.78 -2.24 -12.21
CA ALA A 294 -17.41 -3.43 -11.46
C ALA A 294 -16.24 -4.20 -12.06
N THR A 295 -16.11 -4.22 -13.40
CA THR A 295 -15.22 -5.16 -14.11
C THR A 295 -14.15 -4.51 -14.96
N GLY A 296 -14.26 -3.21 -15.29
CA GLY A 296 -13.34 -2.54 -16.22
C GLY A 296 -13.53 -2.94 -17.68
N VAL A 297 -14.56 -3.72 -18.01
CA VAL A 297 -14.87 -4.15 -19.37
C VAL A 297 -15.45 -2.98 -20.16
N ILE A 298 -14.90 -2.73 -21.35
CA ILE A 298 -15.55 -1.86 -22.34
C ILE A 298 -16.83 -2.53 -22.85
N MET A 299 -17.97 -1.90 -22.59
CA MET A 299 -19.30 -2.47 -22.87
C MET A 299 -19.79 -2.26 -24.30
N ALA A 300 -19.21 -1.31 -25.04
CA ALA A 300 -19.59 -1.00 -26.41
C ALA A 300 -18.37 -0.58 -27.24
N GLU A 301 -18.44 -0.71 -28.57
CA GLU A 301 -17.39 -0.15 -29.44
C GLU A 301 -17.24 1.36 -29.18
N PRO A 302 -16.00 1.91 -29.24
CA PRO A 302 -15.78 3.35 -29.10
C PRO A 302 -16.63 4.13 -30.10
N ILE A 303 -17.38 5.13 -29.61
CA ILE A 303 -18.32 5.89 -30.42
C ILE A 303 -17.71 7.26 -30.74
N PRO A 304 -17.26 7.49 -31.99
CA PRO A 304 -16.73 8.79 -32.37
C PRO A 304 -17.85 9.84 -32.42
N ILE A 305 -17.55 11.05 -31.93
CA ILE A 305 -18.38 12.22 -32.17
C ILE A 305 -17.81 12.98 -33.38
N ASP A 306 -18.31 12.65 -34.57
CA ASP A 306 -17.73 13.06 -35.87
C ASP A 306 -17.58 14.59 -36.01
N ASP A 307 -18.49 15.37 -35.44
CA ASP A 307 -18.47 16.84 -35.51
C ASP A 307 -17.39 17.51 -34.63
N CYS A 308 -16.72 16.75 -33.78
CA CYS A 308 -15.80 17.26 -32.76
C CYS A 308 -14.38 16.68 -32.98
N LEU A 309 -13.37 17.54 -32.99
CA LEU A 309 -11.96 17.11 -32.98
C LEU A 309 -11.52 16.68 -31.58
N SER A 310 -12.06 17.34 -30.56
CA SER A 310 -11.83 17.02 -29.16
C SER A 310 -13.13 17.16 -28.36
N VAL A 311 -13.35 16.23 -27.44
CA VAL A 311 -14.50 16.19 -26.55
C VAL A 311 -13.97 16.21 -25.12
N LYS A 312 -14.61 16.98 -24.25
CA LYS A 312 -14.36 16.97 -22.81
C LYS A 312 -15.66 16.78 -22.06
N LEU A 313 -15.75 15.73 -21.25
CA LEU A 313 -16.94 15.45 -20.45
C LEU A 313 -17.00 16.41 -19.25
N LEU A 314 -18.23 16.83 -18.94
CA LEU A 314 -18.59 17.58 -17.76
C LEU A 314 -19.63 16.74 -16.99
N ALA A 315 -19.37 16.48 -15.72
CA ALA A 315 -20.28 15.70 -14.90
C ALA A 315 -21.34 16.61 -14.27
N GLU A 316 -22.61 16.39 -14.62
CA GLU A 316 -23.78 16.92 -13.92
C GLU A 316 -24.69 15.75 -13.48
N MET A 317 -25.40 15.92 -12.36
CA MET A 317 -26.03 14.83 -11.59
C MET A 317 -26.99 13.93 -12.40
N ASP A 318 -27.67 14.48 -13.41
CA ASP A 318 -28.72 13.76 -14.17
C ASP A 318 -28.52 13.76 -15.69
N THR A 319 -27.52 14.47 -16.20
CA THR A 319 -27.23 14.52 -17.63
C THR A 319 -25.74 14.60 -17.87
N VAL A 320 -25.24 13.88 -18.86
CA VAL A 320 -23.85 14.00 -19.29
C VAL A 320 -23.76 15.19 -20.22
N THR A 321 -23.11 16.26 -19.78
CA THR A 321 -22.77 17.40 -20.63
C THR A 321 -21.36 17.23 -21.15
N TYR A 322 -21.09 17.75 -22.35
CA TYR A 322 -19.75 17.73 -22.92
C TYR A 322 -19.46 18.98 -23.71
N ILE A 323 -18.19 19.37 -23.71
CA ILE A 323 -17.67 20.43 -24.55
C ILE A 323 -17.17 19.77 -25.83
N CYS A 324 -17.77 20.13 -26.96
CA CYS A 324 -17.31 19.78 -28.29
C CYS A 324 -16.41 20.90 -28.82
N LYS A 325 -15.16 20.56 -29.11
CA LYS A 325 -14.21 21.47 -29.75
C LYS A 325 -14.01 21.08 -31.20
N ASN A 326 -14.25 22.03 -32.10
CA ASN A 326 -13.99 21.90 -33.53
C ASN A 326 -13.18 23.11 -33.99
N GLY A 327 -11.86 22.92 -34.11
CA GLY A 327 -10.88 23.97 -34.37
C GLY A 327 -10.86 25.03 -33.26
N THR A 328 -11.27 26.25 -33.61
CA THR A 328 -11.35 27.40 -32.68
C THR A 328 -12.71 27.54 -32.01
N THR A 329 -13.71 26.76 -32.43
CA THR A 329 -15.07 26.84 -31.89
C THR A 329 -15.30 25.79 -30.82
N GLU A 330 -15.96 26.22 -29.74
CA GLU A 330 -16.37 25.35 -28.64
C GLU A 330 -17.88 25.47 -28.45
N ALA A 331 -18.54 24.33 -28.26
CA ALA A 331 -19.98 24.25 -28.02
C ALA A 331 -20.26 23.26 -26.89
N VAL A 332 -21.13 23.66 -25.95
CA VAL A 332 -21.65 22.75 -24.92
C VAL A 332 -22.80 21.97 -25.54
N ARG A 333 -22.74 20.65 -25.43
CA ARG A 333 -23.75 19.71 -25.91
C ARG A 333 -24.13 18.78 -24.76
N LEU A 334 -25.30 18.15 -24.88
CA LEU A 334 -25.85 17.28 -23.84
C LEU A 334 -26.16 15.91 -24.43
N ILE A 335 -25.82 14.86 -23.69
CA ILE A 335 -26.13 13.47 -24.02
C ILE A 335 -27.10 12.96 -22.96
N SER A 336 -28.30 12.59 -23.41
CA SER A 336 -29.25 11.95 -22.50
C SER A 336 -28.87 10.49 -22.26
N PHE A 337 -29.17 9.99 -21.05
CA PHE A 337 -28.99 8.58 -20.72
C PHE A 337 -29.74 7.62 -21.63
N THR A 338 -30.88 8.04 -22.19
CA THR A 338 -31.64 7.24 -23.17
C THR A 338 -30.87 7.05 -24.48
N VAL A 339 -30.09 8.05 -24.90
CA VAL A 339 -29.22 7.95 -26.06
C VAL A 339 -28.04 7.03 -25.75
N LEU A 340 -27.41 7.16 -24.57
CA LEU A 340 -26.36 6.26 -24.10
C LEU A 340 -26.82 4.79 -24.05
N LYS A 341 -28.04 4.52 -23.52
CA LYS A 341 -28.62 3.16 -23.51
C LYS A 341 -28.91 2.62 -24.92
N LYS A 342 -29.31 3.48 -25.85
CA LYS A 342 -29.50 3.08 -27.27
C LYS A 342 -28.18 2.79 -27.96
N MET A 343 -27.13 3.52 -27.58
CA MET A 343 -25.76 3.33 -28.09
C MET A 343 -25.18 1.97 -27.69
N LEU A 344 -25.39 1.53 -26.44
CA LEU A 344 -25.03 0.18 -25.96
C LEU A 344 -25.71 -0.97 -26.71
N LYS A 345 -26.91 -0.74 -27.27
CA LYS A 345 -27.71 -1.80 -27.92
C LYS A 345 -27.38 -1.98 -29.41
N LYS A 346 -26.50 -1.17 -29.98
CA LYS A 346 -26.17 -1.20 -31.42
C LYS A 346 -24.87 -1.96 -31.70
N ASP A 347 -24.95 -3.28 -31.68
CA ASP A 347 -24.12 -4.14 -32.54
C ASP A 347 -24.73 -4.30 -33.95
N LEU A 348 -25.61 -3.38 -34.39
CA LEU A 348 -26.17 -3.37 -35.74
C LEU A 348 -25.92 -2.02 -36.44
N PRO A 349 -25.56 -2.04 -37.73
CA PRO A 349 -25.12 -0.85 -38.47
C PRO A 349 -26.31 0.08 -38.66
N ILE A 350 -26.17 1.35 -38.29
CA ILE A 350 -27.22 2.34 -38.50
C ILE A 350 -26.75 3.37 -39.51
N ASN A 351 -27.48 3.42 -40.62
CA ASN A 351 -27.53 4.52 -41.56
C ASN A 351 -27.68 5.85 -40.81
N HIS A 352 -26.71 6.74 -40.99
CA HIS A 352 -26.77 8.13 -40.57
C HIS A 352 -27.95 8.82 -41.25
N ASN A 353 -29.03 9.03 -40.51
CA ASN A 353 -30.03 10.07 -40.73
C ASN A 353 -30.79 10.27 -39.42
N GLN A 354 -30.16 10.90 -38.44
CA GLN A 354 -30.86 11.51 -37.31
C GLN A 354 -30.43 12.96 -37.17
N PRO A 355 -31.38 13.89 -36.98
CA PRO A 355 -31.09 15.32 -36.91
C PRO A 355 -30.26 15.64 -35.66
N PRO A 356 -29.40 16.67 -35.74
CA PRO A 356 -28.45 16.98 -34.67
C PRO A 356 -29.18 17.34 -33.36
N PRO A 357 -28.59 16.97 -32.20
CA PRO A 357 -29.16 17.33 -30.90
C PRO A 357 -29.16 18.84 -30.69
N THR A 358 -30.20 19.31 -30.01
CA THR A 358 -30.49 20.72 -29.75
C THR A 358 -29.32 21.39 -29.02
N VAL A 359 -28.70 22.36 -29.69
CA VAL A 359 -27.59 23.18 -29.18
C VAL A 359 -28.12 24.11 -28.09
N LEU A 360 -27.86 23.82 -26.82
CA LEU A 360 -28.13 24.77 -25.76
C LEU A 360 -26.86 25.55 -25.43
N LYS A 361 -26.81 26.79 -25.95
CA LYS A 361 -25.92 27.89 -25.55
C LYS A 361 -24.42 27.75 -25.96
N ARG A 362 -23.95 28.69 -26.78
CA ARG A 362 -22.53 29.06 -26.86
C ARG A 362 -22.16 29.74 -25.55
N ILE A 363 -21.27 29.13 -24.78
CA ILE A 363 -20.63 29.78 -23.64
C ILE A 363 -19.17 29.95 -24.01
N ASN A 364 -18.73 31.20 -24.18
CA ASN A 364 -17.31 31.51 -24.28
C ASN A 364 -16.70 31.40 -22.88
N VAL A 365 -16.34 30.19 -22.46
CA VAL A 365 -15.46 30.02 -21.29
C VAL A 365 -14.04 30.03 -21.81
N SER A 366 -13.39 31.19 -21.77
CA SER A 366 -11.95 31.23 -21.94
C SER A 366 -11.31 30.42 -20.81
N MET A 367 -10.71 29.27 -21.13
CA MET A 367 -9.79 28.56 -20.22
C MET A 367 -8.43 29.29 -20.11
N LYS A 368 -8.44 30.62 -20.06
CA LYS A 368 -7.38 31.37 -19.39
C LYS A 368 -7.83 31.54 -17.96
N LYS A 369 -7.34 30.70 -17.05
CA LYS A 369 -7.48 30.94 -15.61
C LYS A 369 -6.62 32.17 -15.31
N ASN A 370 -7.20 33.35 -15.49
CA ASN A 370 -6.66 34.58 -14.94
C ASN A 370 -6.79 34.41 -13.43
N ILE A 371 -5.75 33.85 -12.82
CA ILE A 371 -5.61 33.73 -11.38
C ILE A 371 -5.33 35.17 -10.93
N GLY A 372 -6.37 35.99 -10.87
CA GLY A 372 -6.29 37.26 -10.17
C GLY A 372 -5.92 37.00 -8.71
N ASN A 373 -5.73 38.08 -7.95
CA ASN A 373 -5.52 37.97 -6.51
C ASN A 373 -6.73 37.25 -5.88
N THR A 374 -6.54 35.99 -5.49
CA THR A 374 -7.58 35.13 -4.91
C THR A 374 -7.23 34.88 -3.46
N ILE A 375 -8.19 35.16 -2.58
CA ILE A 375 -8.08 34.90 -1.15
C ILE A 375 -9.20 33.94 -0.79
N GLU A 376 -8.84 32.71 -0.46
CA GLU A 376 -9.78 31.68 -0.01
C GLU A 376 -9.44 31.24 1.41
N THR A 377 -10.46 30.94 2.21
CA THR A 377 -10.29 30.44 3.58
C THR A 377 -10.94 29.08 3.69
N PHE A 378 -10.16 28.09 4.12
CA PHE A 378 -10.58 26.71 4.33
C PHE A 378 -10.63 26.41 5.81
N THR A 379 -11.67 25.70 6.26
CA THR A 379 -11.90 25.41 7.67
C THR A 379 -11.90 23.90 7.92
N ASN A 380 -11.29 23.49 9.03
CA ASN A 380 -11.25 22.11 9.49
C ASN A 380 -11.24 22.07 11.03
N GLY A 381 -12.43 22.00 11.63
CA GLY A 381 -12.59 22.14 13.08
C GLY A 381 -12.07 23.51 13.58
N PRO A 382 -11.19 23.56 14.58
CA PRO A 382 -10.59 24.82 15.07
C PRO A 382 -9.54 25.40 14.11
N GLY A 383 -9.07 24.65 13.11
CA GLY A 383 -8.07 25.12 12.15
C GLY A 383 -8.70 25.88 10.98
N LYS A 384 -8.12 27.04 10.64
CA LYS A 384 -8.47 27.86 9.47
C LYS A 384 -7.21 28.10 8.64
N LEU A 385 -7.20 27.66 7.39
CA LEU A 385 -6.12 27.93 6.43
C LEU A 385 -6.57 29.01 5.46
N LYS A 386 -5.90 30.17 5.48
CA LYS A 386 -6.05 31.22 4.50
C LYS A 386 -5.01 31.02 3.40
N VAL A 387 -5.48 30.92 2.16
CA VAL A 387 -4.67 30.76 0.95
C VAL A 387 -4.84 32.02 0.10
N GLU A 388 -3.75 32.75 -0.10
CA GLU A 388 -3.71 33.95 -0.91
C GLU A 388 -2.77 33.72 -2.09
N ASN A 389 -3.34 33.62 -3.30
CA ASN A 389 -2.60 33.50 -4.54
C ASN A 389 -2.68 34.83 -5.29
N SER A 390 -1.54 35.33 -5.76
CA SER A 390 -1.41 36.60 -6.46
C SER A 390 -0.50 36.48 -7.67
N GLY A 391 -0.66 37.36 -8.67
CA GLY A 391 0.17 37.42 -9.87
C GLY A 391 -0.12 36.32 -10.92
N GLU A 392 0.72 36.24 -11.96
CA GLU A 392 0.52 35.35 -13.11
C GLU A 392 1.68 34.35 -13.23
N CYS A 393 1.38 33.05 -13.10
CA CYS A 393 2.40 32.01 -13.23
C CYS A 393 2.80 31.78 -14.71
N PRO A 394 4.06 31.42 -15.00
CA PRO A 394 5.13 31.08 -14.03
C PRO A 394 6.00 32.26 -13.58
N ASN A 395 5.79 33.47 -14.12
CA ASN A 395 6.81 34.53 -14.06
C ASN A 395 6.61 35.53 -12.91
N SER A 396 5.38 35.73 -12.42
CA SER A 396 5.07 36.78 -11.44
C SER A 396 4.13 36.32 -10.32
N CYS A 397 3.86 35.02 -10.22
CA CYS A 397 2.94 34.52 -9.19
C CYS A 397 3.60 34.39 -7.82
N ARG A 398 2.82 34.61 -6.76
CA ARG A 398 3.24 34.50 -5.38
C ARG A 398 2.09 33.93 -4.55
N VAL A 399 2.46 33.04 -3.63
CA VAL A 399 1.56 32.46 -2.64
C VAL A 399 1.88 32.97 -1.24
N TYR A 400 0.84 33.27 -0.47
CA TYR A 400 0.89 33.52 0.96
C TYR A 400 -0.11 32.58 1.67
N LEU A 401 0.41 31.76 2.57
CA LEU A 401 -0.36 30.81 3.36
C LEU A 401 -0.33 31.21 4.82
N LYS A 402 -1.49 31.17 5.47
CA LYS A 402 -1.62 31.47 6.90
C LYS A 402 -2.54 30.47 7.56
N LEU A 403 -1.98 29.67 8.48
CA LEU A 403 -2.73 28.75 9.32
C LEU A 403 -3.04 29.43 10.65
N MET A 404 -4.33 29.48 10.98
CA MET A 404 -4.86 30.07 12.19
C MET A 404 -5.58 28.99 12.99
N LEU A 405 -5.37 28.96 14.30
CA LEU A 405 -6.05 28.07 15.21
C LEU A 405 -7.00 28.89 16.09
N GLU A 406 -8.29 28.58 16.01
CA GLU A 406 -9.32 29.20 16.83
C GLU A 406 -9.59 28.35 18.07
N ARG A 407 -9.23 28.87 19.24
CA ARG A 407 -9.55 28.27 20.55
C ARG A 407 -10.26 29.30 21.40
N ASN A 408 -11.44 28.95 21.92
CA ASN A 408 -12.23 29.80 22.83
C ASN A 408 -12.44 31.24 22.32
N GLY A 409 -12.73 31.41 21.02
CA GLY A 409 -12.97 32.73 20.40
C GLY A 409 -11.70 33.57 20.16
N THR A 410 -10.52 33.07 20.53
CA THR A 410 -9.23 33.68 20.19
C THR A 410 -8.62 32.99 18.98
N THR A 411 -8.26 33.76 17.95
CA THR A 411 -7.58 33.27 16.74
C THR A 411 -6.08 33.49 16.87
N ASN A 412 -5.33 32.42 17.15
CA ASN A 412 -3.87 32.48 17.19
C ASN A 412 -3.31 32.06 15.83
N VAL A 413 -2.39 32.83 15.27
CA VAL A 413 -1.66 32.43 14.06
C VAL A 413 -0.65 31.36 14.46
N SER A 414 -0.79 30.16 13.91
CA SER A 414 0.09 29.04 14.24
C SER A 414 1.24 28.90 13.25
N TRP A 415 1.03 29.29 11.99
CA TRP A 415 2.04 29.13 10.94
C TRP A 415 1.78 30.06 9.76
N GLU A 416 2.86 30.61 9.17
CA GLU A 416 2.81 31.43 7.96
C GLU A 416 3.89 30.99 6.98
N TYR A 417 3.58 31.04 5.69
CA TYR A 417 4.51 30.67 4.62
C TYR A 417 4.31 31.53 3.38
N THR A 418 5.41 31.87 2.72
CA THR A 418 5.42 32.67 1.49
C THR A 418 6.37 32.04 0.49
N ALA A 419 5.96 31.94 -0.76
CA ALA A 419 6.85 31.56 -1.85
C ALA A 419 6.52 32.31 -3.16
N ASN A 420 7.55 32.52 -3.97
CA ASN A 420 7.47 33.19 -5.27
C ASN A 420 7.55 32.16 -6.40
N ASN A 421 6.98 32.52 -7.57
CA ASN A 421 6.88 31.68 -8.77
C ASN A 421 6.15 30.35 -8.57
N VAL A 422 5.23 30.28 -7.60
CA VAL A 422 4.45 29.10 -7.25
C VAL A 422 2.99 29.47 -6.94
N TYR A 423 2.07 28.51 -7.02
CA TYR A 423 0.63 28.73 -6.83
C TYR A 423 0.01 27.62 -5.97
N ALA A 424 -0.61 28.00 -4.85
CA ALA A 424 -1.34 27.04 -4.04
C ALA A 424 -2.60 26.53 -4.74
N MET A 425 -2.64 25.21 -4.95
CA MET A 425 -3.86 24.50 -5.31
C MET A 425 -4.85 24.48 -4.14
N ARG A 426 -6.12 24.18 -4.44
CA ARG A 426 -7.17 24.02 -3.43
C ARG A 426 -6.75 22.90 -2.44
N PRO A 427 -6.69 23.17 -1.13
CA PRO A 427 -6.25 22.20 -0.14
C PRO A 427 -7.29 21.11 0.11
N SER A 428 -6.81 19.92 0.46
CA SER A 428 -7.62 18.82 1.01
C SER A 428 -7.55 18.86 2.54
N SER A 429 -8.69 18.79 3.23
CA SER A 429 -8.74 18.69 4.68
C SER A 429 -8.74 17.23 5.13
N PHE A 430 -8.10 16.95 6.27
CA PHE A 430 -8.14 15.64 6.91
C PHE A 430 -8.33 15.79 8.43
N ALA A 431 -9.03 14.83 9.04
CA ALA A 431 -9.21 14.77 10.47
C ALA A 431 -9.10 13.32 10.94
N PHE A 432 -8.08 13.04 11.75
CA PHE A 432 -7.94 11.78 12.47
C PHE A 432 -8.72 11.86 13.78
N ALA A 433 -9.33 10.76 14.22
CA ALA A 433 -10.00 10.76 15.51
C ALA A 433 -8.99 11.02 16.64
N ASN A 434 -9.27 12.07 17.41
CA ASN A 434 -8.60 12.46 18.65
C ASN A 434 -7.09 12.76 18.60
N SER A 435 -6.47 12.90 17.42
CA SER A 435 -5.01 13.10 17.31
C SER A 435 -4.62 14.33 16.49
N ILE A 436 -4.91 14.38 15.18
CA ILE A 436 -4.50 15.47 14.30
C ILE A 436 -5.64 15.88 13.36
N ARG A 437 -5.77 17.19 13.13
CA ARG A 437 -6.56 17.74 12.03
C ARG A 437 -5.68 18.72 11.26
N GLY A 438 -5.80 18.73 9.94
CA GLY A 438 -4.94 19.57 9.13
C GLY A 438 -5.44 19.77 7.71
N PHE A 439 -4.58 20.40 6.93
CA PHE A 439 -4.77 20.63 5.50
C PHE A 439 -3.54 20.08 4.79
N VAL A 440 -3.76 19.42 3.67
CA VAL A 440 -2.70 19.08 2.71
C VAL A 440 -2.91 19.94 1.48
N LEU A 441 -1.85 20.58 1.00
CA LEU A 441 -1.89 21.47 -0.14
C LEU A 441 -0.64 21.28 -1.00
N LYS A 442 -0.80 21.53 -2.30
CA LYS A 442 0.27 21.53 -3.28
C LYS A 442 0.53 22.97 -3.74
N LEU A 443 1.80 23.34 -3.88
CA LEU A 443 2.28 24.65 -4.31
C LEU A 443 2.83 24.63 -5.73
#